data_AF-A0A452Z182-F1
#
_entry.id   AF-A0A452Z182-F1
#
_cell.length_a   1.000
_cell.length_b   1.000
_cell.length_c   1.000
_cell.angle_alpha   90.00
_cell.angle_beta   90.00
_cell.angle_gamma   90.00
#
_symmetry.space_group_name_H-M   'P 1'
#
loop_
_entity.id
_entity.type
_entity.pdbx_description
1 polymer ?
#
loop_
_entity_poly.entity_id
_entity_poly.type
_entity_poly.pdbx_seq_one_letter_code
_entity_poly.pdbx_strand_id
1 'polypeptide(L)'
;MQPCEIACYSRVEGGDVYFDDRSLRLFKRNICDYAGEDLNKGFETFIEKRDLGSQGFGDLLACIRNSNLPLQNIHFVTYRNNLNKILATAYLKDPWKMGVHKRNGVVYLDVHKLPERPQSEIERRRCFWGYSFENLATENSIDEDGSGIDANVEYCSVIKTKLGAHRIVMGAEMDCCDSTDDGRRFYVELKTSREVLLLFHEL
;
A
#
# COMPACT_ATOMS: atom_id res chain seq x y z
N MET A 1 -6.49 13.36 -16.28
CA MET A 1 -7.28 13.81 -15.10
C MET A 1 -6.39 13.54 -13.90
N GLN A 2 -6.21 14.51 -13.01
CA GLN A 2 -5.46 14.27 -11.78
C GLN A 2 -6.20 13.22 -10.93
N PRO A 3 -5.49 12.26 -10.30
CA PRO A 3 -6.11 11.33 -9.37
C PRO A 3 -6.83 12.07 -8.24
N CYS A 4 -8.03 11.63 -7.89
CA CYS A 4 -8.86 12.22 -6.84
C CYS A 4 -9.35 11.12 -5.91
N GLU A 5 -9.11 11.26 -4.62
CA GLU A 5 -9.69 10.39 -3.59
C GLU A 5 -11.20 10.60 -3.53
N ILE A 6 -11.94 9.51 -3.46
CA ILE A 6 -13.41 9.51 -3.42
C ILE A 6 -13.99 8.75 -2.23
N ALA A 7 -13.20 7.88 -1.61
CA ALA A 7 -13.52 7.14 -0.40
C ALA A 7 -12.22 6.58 0.20
N CYS A 8 -12.30 6.01 1.39
CA CYS A 8 -11.22 5.25 1.98
C CYS A 8 -11.77 4.15 2.88
N TYR A 9 -10.88 3.24 3.27
CA TYR A 9 -11.17 2.27 4.31
C TYR A 9 -9.90 1.92 5.08
N SER A 10 -10.11 1.46 6.31
CA SER A 10 -9.11 1.07 7.27
C SER A 10 -9.35 -0.38 7.67
N ARG A 11 -8.33 -1.23 7.57
CA ARG A 11 -8.30 -2.52 8.26
C ARG A 11 -7.57 -2.34 9.58
N VAL A 12 -8.16 -2.83 10.65
CA VAL A 12 -7.59 -2.73 12.00
C VAL A 12 -7.08 -4.10 12.47
N GLU A 13 -6.42 -4.10 13.62
CA GLU A 13 -6.02 -5.32 14.32
C GLU A 13 -7.23 -6.26 14.51
N GLY A 14 -7.04 -7.56 14.31
CA GLY A 14 -8.13 -8.55 14.26
C GLY A 14 -8.76 -8.72 12.88
N GLY A 15 -8.58 -7.76 11.97
CA GLY A 15 -8.94 -7.87 10.55
C GLY A 15 -10.25 -7.22 10.14
N ASP A 16 -10.97 -6.58 11.08
CA ASP A 16 -12.18 -5.82 10.78
C ASP A 16 -11.90 -4.64 9.84
N VAL A 17 -12.88 -4.32 8.99
CA VAL A 17 -12.78 -3.24 8.00
C VAL A 17 -13.80 -2.15 8.29
N TYR A 18 -13.31 -0.91 8.32
CA TYR A 18 -14.11 0.29 8.55
C TYR A 18 -13.95 1.25 7.37
N PHE A 19 -15.04 1.87 6.92
CA PHE A 19 -15.02 2.82 5.79
C PHE A 19 -14.71 4.25 6.26
N ASP A 20 -13.57 4.40 6.94
CA ASP A 20 -13.01 5.66 7.43
C ASP A 20 -11.47 5.59 7.44
N ASP A 21 -10.83 6.63 7.97
CA ASP A 21 -9.37 6.82 7.98
C ASP A 21 -8.70 6.52 9.33
N ARG A 22 -9.32 5.71 10.19
CA ARG A 22 -8.78 5.39 11.53
C ARG A 22 -7.39 4.72 11.52
N SER A 23 -7.04 3.99 10.47
CA SER A 23 -5.71 3.36 10.31
C SER A 23 -4.71 4.24 9.56
N LEU A 24 -5.09 5.47 9.17
CA LEU A 24 -4.19 6.38 8.47
C LEU A 24 -3.17 6.97 9.46
N ARG A 25 -1.89 6.73 9.19
CA ARG A 25 -0.78 7.22 10.02
C ARG A 25 -0.32 8.62 9.60
N LEU A 26 0.18 9.40 10.55
CA LEU A 26 0.83 10.69 10.31
C LEU A 26 2.32 10.50 10.09
N PHE A 27 2.87 11.17 9.08
CA PHE A 27 4.29 11.16 8.77
C PHE A 27 5.11 11.88 9.85
N LYS A 28 6.17 11.23 10.32
CA LYS A 28 7.11 11.81 11.29
C LYS A 28 8.13 12.69 10.55
N ARG A 29 7.92 14.01 10.56
CA ARG A 29 8.78 14.97 9.83
C ARG A 29 10.24 14.96 10.25
N ASN A 30 10.54 14.58 11.49
CA ASN A 30 11.89 14.51 12.04
C ASN A 30 12.51 13.10 11.94
N ILE A 31 12.03 12.24 11.02
CA ILE A 31 12.55 10.87 10.82
C ILE A 31 14.07 10.81 10.59
N CYS A 32 14.68 11.87 10.04
CA CYS A 32 16.14 11.94 9.87
C CYS A 32 16.92 11.94 11.19
N ASP A 33 16.31 12.37 12.29
CA ASP A 33 16.94 12.35 13.62
C ASP A 33 17.10 10.91 14.15
N TYR A 34 16.41 9.95 13.54
CA TYR A 34 16.44 8.52 13.88
C TYR A 34 17.38 7.72 12.96
N ALA A 35 18.29 8.39 12.24
CA ALA A 35 19.30 7.71 11.46
C ALA A 35 20.20 6.84 12.34
N GLY A 36 20.39 5.57 11.95
CA GLY A 36 21.15 4.59 12.72
C GLY A 36 20.32 3.69 13.63
N GLU A 37 19.00 3.90 13.71
CA GLU A 37 18.10 2.98 14.41
C GLU A 37 18.12 1.58 13.79
N ASP A 38 18.01 0.57 14.67
CA ASP A 38 18.03 -0.83 14.28
C ASP A 38 16.65 -1.31 13.85
N LEU A 39 16.47 -1.52 12.53
CA LEU A 39 15.23 -2.04 11.95
C LEU A 39 14.95 -3.50 12.30
N ASN A 40 15.82 -4.20 13.03
CA ASN A 40 15.56 -5.56 13.54
C ASN A 40 14.74 -5.58 14.83
N LYS A 41 14.64 -4.45 15.56
CA LYS A 41 13.87 -4.36 16.81
C LYS A 41 12.42 -4.78 16.55
N GLY A 42 11.91 -5.70 17.38
CA GLY A 42 10.53 -6.21 17.30
C GLY A 42 10.26 -7.36 16.33
N PHE A 43 11.26 -7.84 15.57
CA PHE A 43 11.07 -8.90 14.57
C PHE A 43 10.45 -10.19 15.14
N GLU A 44 10.82 -10.57 16.36
CA GLU A 44 10.34 -11.81 17.00
C GLU A 44 8.83 -11.77 17.32
N THR A 45 8.24 -10.57 17.37
CA THR A 45 6.81 -10.35 17.61
C THR A 45 6.04 -9.94 16.34
N PHE A 46 6.70 -9.95 15.18
CA PHE A 46 6.12 -9.49 13.91
C PHE A 46 4.96 -10.39 13.46
N ILE A 47 3.81 -9.76 13.17
CA ILE A 47 2.65 -10.43 12.60
C ILE A 47 2.65 -10.20 11.08
N GLU A 48 2.89 -11.27 10.32
CA GLU A 48 3.02 -11.20 8.86
C GLU A 48 1.71 -10.91 8.12
N LYS A 49 1.83 -10.23 6.98
CA LYS A 49 0.69 -9.92 6.11
C LYS A 49 0.10 -11.21 5.55
N ARG A 50 -1.18 -11.46 5.84
CA ARG A 50 -1.90 -12.62 5.32
C ARG A 50 -2.32 -12.36 3.88
N ASP A 51 -2.27 -13.41 3.05
CA ASP A 51 -2.82 -13.33 1.70
C ASP A 51 -4.35 -13.47 1.73
N LEU A 52 -5.05 -12.35 1.64
CA LEU A 52 -6.52 -12.33 1.60
C LEU A 52 -7.07 -12.75 0.22
N GLY A 53 -6.22 -12.87 -0.80
CA GLY A 53 -6.63 -13.18 -2.17
C GLY A 53 -7.79 -12.30 -2.64
N SER A 54 -8.85 -12.93 -3.16
CA SER A 54 -10.04 -12.23 -3.65
C SER A 54 -10.92 -11.62 -2.53
N GLN A 55 -10.75 -12.01 -1.27
CA GLN A 55 -11.48 -11.39 -0.16
C GLN A 55 -11.07 -9.92 -0.02
N GLY A 56 -9.76 -9.62 -0.16
CA GLY A 56 -9.27 -8.24 -0.16
C GLY A 56 -9.90 -7.40 -1.28
N PHE A 57 -10.18 -7.98 -2.45
CA PHE A 57 -10.90 -7.27 -3.52
C PHE A 57 -12.36 -6.97 -3.13
N GLY A 58 -12.96 -7.81 -2.29
CA GLY A 58 -14.29 -7.60 -1.71
C GLY A 58 -14.39 -6.31 -0.89
N ASP A 59 -13.37 -5.98 -0.10
CA ASP A 59 -13.34 -4.77 0.74
C ASP A 59 -13.34 -3.49 -0.09
N LEU A 60 -12.55 -3.44 -1.16
CA LEU A 60 -12.56 -2.35 -2.13
C LEU A 60 -13.95 -2.18 -2.76
N LEU A 61 -14.57 -3.27 -3.20
CA LEU A 61 -15.92 -3.22 -3.78
C LEU A 61 -16.97 -2.78 -2.76
N ALA A 62 -16.84 -3.19 -1.49
CA ALA A 62 -17.73 -2.80 -0.42
C ALA A 62 -17.60 -1.30 -0.10
N CYS A 63 -16.38 -0.78 -0.02
CA CYS A 63 -16.11 0.64 0.17
C CYS A 63 -16.66 1.49 -1.00
N ILE A 64 -16.44 1.05 -2.25
CA ILE A 64 -17.00 1.72 -3.44
C ILE A 64 -18.54 1.78 -3.37
N ARG A 65 -19.20 0.67 -3.00
CA ARG A 65 -20.67 0.66 -2.81
C ARG A 65 -21.11 1.61 -1.71
N ASN A 66 -20.41 1.63 -0.58
CA ASN A 66 -20.72 2.51 0.55
C ASN A 66 -20.56 4.00 0.20
N SER A 67 -19.60 4.35 -0.66
CA SER A 67 -19.40 5.72 -1.14
C SER A 67 -20.49 6.24 -2.07
N ASN A 68 -21.48 5.41 -2.44
CA ASN A 68 -22.52 5.70 -3.43
C ASN A 68 -21.96 6.15 -4.80
N LEU A 69 -20.73 5.76 -5.15
CA LEU A 69 -20.13 6.09 -6.43
C LEU A 69 -20.84 5.32 -7.57
N PRO A 70 -21.46 6.00 -8.54
CA PRO A 70 -22.04 5.32 -9.69
C PRO A 70 -20.95 4.80 -10.63
N LEU A 71 -20.96 3.49 -10.88
CA LEU A 71 -19.97 2.83 -11.74
C LEU A 71 -20.31 2.87 -13.25
N GLN A 72 -21.46 3.40 -13.64
CA GLN A 72 -21.96 3.40 -15.04
C GLN A 72 -20.98 4.02 -16.06
N ASN A 73 -20.08 4.88 -15.59
CA ASN A 73 -19.10 5.61 -16.38
C ASN A 73 -17.65 5.16 -16.14
N ILE A 74 -17.45 4.11 -15.34
CA ILE A 74 -16.13 3.56 -14.99
C ILE A 74 -15.82 2.39 -15.91
N HIS A 75 -14.60 2.38 -16.46
CA HIS A 75 -14.17 1.32 -17.36
C HIS A 75 -13.45 0.22 -16.60
N PHE A 76 -12.62 0.61 -15.61
CA PHE A 76 -11.81 -0.32 -14.83
C PHE A 76 -11.97 -0.08 -13.32
N VAL A 77 -12.09 -1.18 -12.56
CA VAL A 77 -11.96 -1.21 -11.10
C VAL A 77 -10.85 -2.19 -10.74
N THR A 78 -9.86 -1.75 -9.97
CA THR A 78 -8.71 -2.61 -9.63
C THR A 78 -7.96 -2.14 -8.37
N TYR A 79 -6.97 -2.89 -7.89
CA TYR A 79 -5.94 -2.35 -7.02
C TYR A 79 -4.81 -1.69 -7.82
N ARG A 80 -4.17 -0.67 -7.25
CA ARG A 80 -2.96 0.01 -7.76
C ARG A 80 -1.91 -0.99 -8.27
N ASN A 81 -1.76 -2.13 -7.57
CA ASN A 81 -0.84 -3.20 -7.92
C ASN A 81 -0.92 -3.68 -9.38
N ASN A 82 -2.13 -3.86 -9.92
CA ASN A 82 -2.31 -4.32 -11.31
C ASN A 82 -1.93 -3.24 -12.33
N LEU A 83 -2.19 -1.96 -12.03
CA LEU A 83 -1.76 -0.86 -12.89
C LEU A 83 -0.24 -0.72 -12.90
N ASN A 84 0.42 -0.88 -11.74
CA ASN A 84 1.88 -0.87 -11.65
C ASN A 84 2.50 -1.96 -12.53
N LYS A 85 1.96 -3.18 -12.50
CA LYS A 85 2.39 -4.29 -13.37
C LYS A 85 2.24 -3.95 -14.86
N ILE A 86 1.08 -3.41 -15.26
CA ILE A 86 0.81 -3.02 -16.65
C ILE A 86 1.80 -1.95 -17.12
N LEU A 87 2.00 -0.89 -16.33
CA LEU A 87 2.90 0.21 -16.68
C LEU A 87 4.36 -0.25 -16.72
N ALA A 88 4.78 -1.09 -15.76
CA ALA A 88 6.15 -1.59 -15.68
C ALA A 88 6.49 -2.60 -16.77
N THR A 89 5.50 -3.21 -17.44
CA THR A 89 5.71 -4.18 -18.54
C THR A 89 6.50 -3.56 -19.71
N ALA A 90 6.49 -2.23 -19.85
CA ALA A 90 7.31 -1.55 -20.84
C ALA A 90 8.82 -1.72 -20.63
N TYR A 91 9.26 -2.03 -19.40
CA TYR A 91 10.68 -2.08 -19.02
C TYR A 91 11.09 -3.39 -18.33
N LEU A 92 10.20 -3.97 -17.52
CA LEU A 92 10.47 -5.17 -16.73
C LEU A 92 10.06 -6.43 -17.49
N LYS A 93 10.80 -7.52 -17.23
CA LYS A 93 10.53 -8.85 -17.81
C LYS A 93 9.93 -9.83 -16.79
N ASP A 94 9.70 -9.39 -15.56
CA ASP A 94 9.16 -10.22 -14.51
C ASP A 94 7.75 -10.70 -14.85
N PRO A 95 7.47 -12.01 -14.70
CA PRO A 95 6.15 -12.54 -15.02
C PRO A 95 5.12 -12.02 -14.02
N TRP A 96 3.91 -11.75 -14.51
CA TRP A 96 2.77 -11.42 -13.67
C TRP A 96 1.49 -12.01 -14.27
N LYS A 97 0.48 -12.21 -13.41
CA LYS A 97 -0.88 -12.57 -13.81
C LYS A 97 -1.89 -11.71 -13.07
N MET A 98 -3.08 -11.58 -13.65
CA MET A 98 -4.24 -10.94 -13.04
C MET A 98 -5.53 -11.62 -13.53
N GLY A 99 -6.55 -11.64 -12.69
CA GLY A 99 -7.90 -12.01 -13.09
C GLY A 99 -8.57 -10.85 -13.85
N VAL A 100 -9.38 -11.16 -14.86
CA VAL A 100 -10.11 -10.14 -15.64
C VAL A 100 -11.57 -10.54 -15.75
N HIS A 101 -12.46 -9.71 -15.21
CA HIS A 101 -13.89 -9.99 -15.15
C HIS A 101 -14.69 -8.79 -15.65
N LYS A 102 -15.53 -8.94 -16.68
CA LYS A 102 -16.42 -7.86 -17.13
C LYS A 102 -17.84 -8.07 -16.59
N ARG A 103 -18.41 -7.06 -15.94
CA ARG A 103 -19.80 -7.06 -15.44
C ARG A 103 -20.39 -5.66 -15.59
N ASN A 104 -21.59 -5.57 -16.19
CA ASN A 104 -22.33 -4.32 -16.38
C ASN A 104 -21.50 -3.19 -17.03
N GLY A 105 -20.70 -3.54 -18.03
CA GLY A 105 -19.84 -2.59 -18.74
C GLY A 105 -18.50 -2.28 -18.06
N VAL A 106 -18.33 -2.63 -16.79
CA VAL A 106 -17.10 -2.40 -16.01
C VAL A 106 -16.19 -3.63 -16.06
N VAL A 107 -14.88 -3.42 -16.23
CA VAL A 107 -13.85 -4.46 -16.15
C VAL A 107 -13.18 -4.42 -14.79
N TYR A 108 -13.20 -5.54 -14.08
CA TYR A 108 -12.56 -5.73 -12.79
C TYR A 108 -11.25 -6.49 -13.01
N LEU A 109 -10.13 -5.91 -12.57
CA LEU A 109 -8.82 -6.55 -12.64
C LEU A 109 -8.43 -7.01 -11.24
N ASP A 110 -8.46 -8.32 -11.01
CA ASP A 110 -8.21 -8.95 -9.71
C ASP A 110 -6.73 -9.34 -9.55
N VAL A 111 -6.19 -9.18 -8.35
CA VAL A 111 -4.77 -9.42 -8.07
C VAL A 111 -4.55 -10.90 -7.89
N HIS A 112 -3.73 -11.50 -8.75
CA HIS A 112 -3.33 -12.89 -8.62
C HIS A 112 -1.82 -12.98 -8.33
N LYS A 113 -1.46 -13.63 -7.22
CA LYS A 113 -0.06 -13.95 -6.90
C LYS A 113 0.39 -15.18 -7.67
N LEU A 114 1.60 -15.12 -8.22
CA LEU A 114 2.27 -16.30 -8.75
C LEU A 114 2.70 -17.19 -7.57
N PRO A 115 2.84 -18.51 -7.78
CA PRO A 115 3.44 -19.37 -6.76
C PRO A 115 4.84 -18.85 -6.41
N GLU A 116 5.06 -18.56 -5.14
CA GLU A 116 6.35 -18.14 -4.63
C GLU A 116 6.96 -19.29 -3.82
N ARG A 117 8.30 -19.37 -3.84
CA ARG A 117 9.01 -20.28 -2.93
C ARG A 117 8.81 -19.81 -1.49
N PRO A 118 8.84 -20.72 -0.50
CA PRO A 118 8.87 -20.32 0.90
C PRO A 118 10.01 -19.33 1.14
N GLN A 119 9.70 -18.24 1.85
CA GLN A 119 10.70 -17.24 2.21
C GLN A 119 11.64 -17.80 3.29
N SER A 120 12.93 -17.58 3.10
CA SER A 120 13.94 -17.80 4.14
C SER A 120 13.79 -16.78 5.28
N GLU A 121 14.33 -17.08 6.46
CA GLU A 121 14.28 -16.16 7.60
C GLU A 121 14.90 -14.79 7.27
N ILE A 122 16.00 -14.78 6.51
CA ILE A 122 16.63 -13.52 6.09
C ILE A 122 15.77 -12.71 5.12
N GLU A 123 14.97 -13.37 4.27
CA GLU A 123 14.00 -12.68 3.41
C GLU A 123 12.85 -12.11 4.23
N ARG A 124 12.32 -12.89 5.18
CA ARG A 124 11.28 -12.42 6.13
C ARG A 124 11.77 -11.20 6.93
N ARG A 125 13.00 -11.25 7.43
CA ARG A 125 13.65 -10.14 8.17
C ARG A 125 13.85 -8.91 7.31
N ARG A 126 14.26 -9.06 6.04
CA ARG A 126 14.35 -7.95 5.08
C ARG A 126 12.99 -7.33 4.76
N CYS A 127 11.93 -8.14 4.65
CA CYS A 127 10.57 -7.63 4.49
C CYS A 127 10.12 -6.86 5.75
N PHE A 128 10.42 -7.40 6.93
CA PHE A 128 10.13 -6.73 8.20
C PHE A 128 10.78 -5.35 8.32
N TRP A 129 12.02 -5.16 7.84
CA TRP A 129 12.67 -3.85 7.86
C TRP A 129 11.86 -2.75 7.15
N GLY A 130 11.05 -3.11 6.15
CA GLY A 130 10.09 -2.19 5.55
C GLY A 130 9.04 -1.72 6.57
N TYR A 131 8.36 -2.65 7.21
CA TYR A 131 7.35 -2.36 8.24
C TYR A 131 7.92 -1.66 9.47
N SER A 132 9.12 -2.07 9.92
CA SER A 132 9.84 -1.43 11.01
C SER A 132 10.16 0.03 10.69
N PHE A 133 10.62 0.30 9.46
CA PHE A 133 10.85 1.68 9.02
C PHE A 133 9.55 2.48 8.91
N GLU A 134 8.46 1.89 8.41
CA GLU A 134 7.16 2.55 8.38
C GLU A 134 6.66 2.92 9.79
N ASN A 135 6.85 2.02 10.76
CA ASN A 135 6.56 2.31 12.17
C ASN A 135 7.44 3.48 12.64
N LEU A 136 8.75 3.40 12.45
CA LEU A 136 9.69 4.45 12.86
C LEU A 136 9.36 5.82 12.23
N ALA A 137 8.94 5.84 10.96
CA ALA A 137 8.66 7.04 10.18
C ALA A 137 7.25 7.62 10.37
N THR A 138 6.47 7.13 11.34
CA THR A 138 5.14 7.64 11.64
C THR A 138 4.96 8.02 13.12
N GLU A 139 4.06 8.97 13.42
CA GLU A 139 3.90 9.55 14.77
C GLU A 139 3.17 8.63 15.76
N ASN A 140 2.27 7.77 15.29
CA ASN A 140 1.45 6.87 16.12
C ASN A 140 2.04 5.45 16.19
N SER A 141 3.36 5.33 16.19
CA SER A 141 4.05 4.04 16.19
C SER A 141 3.77 3.27 17.48
N ILE A 142 3.40 2.00 17.34
CA ILE A 142 3.22 1.06 18.46
C ILE A 142 4.59 0.87 19.11
N ASP A 143 4.65 1.11 20.42
CA ASP A 143 5.73 0.91 21.39
C ASP A 143 7.15 1.35 20.96
N GLU A 144 7.82 2.15 21.81
CA GLU A 144 9.19 2.64 21.54
C GLU A 144 10.22 1.51 21.31
N ASP A 145 9.89 0.28 21.69
CA ASP A 145 10.71 -0.91 21.49
C ASP A 145 10.49 -1.63 20.13
N GLY A 146 9.53 -1.16 19.32
CA GLY A 146 9.19 -1.71 17.99
C GLY A 146 8.42 -3.03 18.02
N SER A 147 7.93 -3.46 19.19
CA SER A 147 7.15 -4.70 19.32
C SER A 147 5.73 -4.56 18.77
N GLY A 148 5.12 -5.70 18.41
CA GLY A 148 3.69 -5.76 18.03
C GLY A 148 3.33 -5.22 16.65
N ILE A 149 4.30 -5.02 15.74
CA ILE A 149 4.01 -4.61 14.37
C ILE A 149 3.16 -5.67 13.65
N ASP A 150 1.95 -5.28 13.24
CA ASP A 150 1.02 -6.10 12.45
C ASP A 150 0.86 -5.59 11.02
N ALA A 151 1.41 -6.34 10.05
CA ALA A 151 1.35 -6.03 8.63
C ALA A 151 -0.04 -6.24 7.99
N ASN A 152 -1.03 -6.69 8.76
CA ASN A 152 -2.43 -6.76 8.34
C ASN A 152 -3.18 -5.45 8.60
N VAL A 153 -2.68 -4.56 9.46
CA VAL A 153 -3.25 -3.22 9.66
C VAL A 153 -2.89 -2.37 8.45
N GLU A 154 -3.89 -1.84 7.74
CA GLU A 154 -3.68 -1.09 6.51
C GLU A 154 -4.71 0.02 6.35
N TYR A 155 -4.31 1.09 5.68
CA TYR A 155 -5.20 2.13 5.20
C TYR A 155 -5.18 2.14 3.67
N CYS A 156 -6.37 2.14 3.06
CA CYS A 156 -6.53 2.17 1.62
C CYS A 156 -7.37 3.37 1.18
N SER A 157 -6.78 4.19 0.32
CA SER A 157 -7.48 5.24 -0.41
C SER A 157 -8.15 4.66 -1.66
N VAL A 158 -9.41 5.02 -1.89
CA VAL A 158 -10.13 4.73 -3.13
C VAL A 158 -10.04 5.95 -4.04
N ILE A 159 -9.34 5.79 -5.16
CA ILE A 159 -8.95 6.87 -6.05
C ILE A 159 -9.63 6.71 -7.40
N LYS A 160 -10.21 7.80 -7.88
CA LYS A 160 -10.73 7.92 -9.25
C LYS A 160 -9.71 8.66 -10.12
N THR A 161 -9.37 8.07 -11.26
CA THR A 161 -8.47 8.68 -12.26
C THR A 161 -8.95 8.42 -13.69
N LYS A 162 -8.23 8.96 -14.68
CA LYS A 162 -8.43 8.68 -16.10
C LYS A 162 -7.09 8.55 -16.82
N LEU A 163 -6.88 7.43 -17.49
CA LEU A 163 -5.73 7.16 -18.37
C LEU A 163 -6.22 7.07 -19.82
N GLY A 164 -5.74 7.98 -20.68
CA GLY A 164 -6.24 8.12 -22.05
C GLY A 164 -7.76 8.33 -22.07
N ALA A 165 -8.49 7.46 -22.77
CA ALA A 165 -9.96 7.48 -22.80
C ALA A 165 -10.62 6.78 -21.61
N HIS A 166 -9.86 6.00 -20.82
CA HIS A 166 -10.41 5.07 -19.83
C HIS A 166 -10.44 5.68 -18.42
N ARG A 167 -11.63 5.67 -17.81
CA ARG A 167 -11.85 6.06 -16.41
C ARG A 167 -11.63 4.85 -15.51
N ILE A 168 -10.86 5.05 -14.44
CA ILE A 168 -10.40 3.99 -13.55
C ILE A 168 -10.76 4.37 -12.12
N VAL A 169 -11.27 3.42 -11.35
CA VAL A 169 -11.31 3.49 -9.89
C VAL A 169 -10.31 2.48 -9.36
N MET A 170 -9.45 2.89 -8.44
CA MET A 170 -8.47 2.00 -7.84
C MET A 170 -8.43 2.10 -6.33
N GLY A 171 -8.18 0.96 -5.66
CA GLY A 171 -7.70 0.96 -4.29
C GLY A 171 -6.18 1.15 -4.27
N ALA A 172 -5.69 2.03 -3.43
CA ALA A 172 -4.27 2.29 -3.22
C ALA A 172 -3.99 2.31 -1.71
N GLU A 173 -3.26 1.31 -1.23
CA GLU A 173 -2.67 1.32 0.11
C GLU A 173 -1.72 2.52 0.22
N MET A 174 -1.87 3.30 1.31
CA MET A 174 -1.04 4.46 1.60
C MET A 174 -0.35 4.26 2.95
N ASP A 175 0.95 4.50 2.99
CA ASP A 175 1.75 4.22 4.18
C ASP A 175 1.44 5.23 5.30
N CYS A 176 1.37 6.52 4.94
CA CYS A 176 1.00 7.62 5.84
C CYS A 176 0.57 8.88 5.07
N CYS A 177 0.23 9.93 5.80
CA CYS A 177 -0.06 11.25 5.27
C CYS A 177 0.62 12.38 6.04
N ASP A 178 0.68 13.54 5.41
CA ASP A 178 1.04 14.81 6.02
C ASP A 178 0.11 15.90 5.48
N SER A 179 0.20 17.11 6.00
CA SER A 179 -0.61 18.25 5.61
C SER A 179 0.25 19.48 5.35
N THR A 180 -0.10 20.24 4.32
CA THR A 180 0.51 21.56 4.09
C THR A 180 0.00 22.57 5.12
N ASP A 181 0.66 23.72 5.23
CA ASP A 181 0.30 24.76 6.21
C ASP A 181 -1.14 25.28 6.05
N ASP A 182 -1.72 25.16 4.86
CA ASP A 182 -3.13 25.49 4.54
C ASP A 182 -4.11 24.34 4.85
N GLY A 183 -3.63 23.25 5.47
CA GLY A 183 -4.44 22.10 5.90
C GLY A 183 -4.74 21.06 4.82
N ARG A 184 -4.19 21.20 3.60
CA ARG A 184 -4.41 20.21 2.55
C ARG A 184 -3.59 18.94 2.82
N ARG A 185 -4.29 17.82 3.01
CA ARG A 185 -3.70 16.48 3.17
C ARG A 185 -3.04 15.99 1.87
N PHE A 186 -1.88 15.36 2.00
CA PHE A 186 -1.21 14.61 0.94
C PHE A 186 -0.61 13.31 1.48
N TYR A 187 -0.48 12.31 0.61
CA TYR A 187 0.09 11.02 0.97
C TYR A 187 1.61 11.00 0.82
N VAL A 188 2.26 10.28 1.73
CA VAL A 188 3.71 10.04 1.72
C VAL A 188 3.93 8.53 1.66
N GLU A 189 4.63 8.08 0.62
CA GLU A 189 5.02 6.68 0.46
C GLU A 189 6.40 6.48 1.11
N LEU A 190 6.52 5.46 1.94
CA LEU A 190 7.71 5.11 2.69
C LEU A 190 8.34 3.87 2.06
N LYS A 191 9.66 3.90 1.86
CA LYS A 191 10.39 2.82 1.20
C LYS A 191 11.76 2.64 1.83
N THR A 192 12.12 1.37 1.99
CA THR A 192 13.43 0.95 2.49
C THR A 192 14.20 0.28 1.35
N SER A 193 15.45 0.65 1.17
CA SER A 193 16.37 0.03 0.22
C SER A 193 17.77 -0.05 0.82
N ARG A 194 18.60 -0.95 0.29
CA ARG A 194 20.01 -0.99 0.65
C ARG A 194 20.68 0.32 0.22
N GLU A 195 21.56 0.83 1.07
CA GLU A 195 22.40 1.97 0.74
C GLU A 195 23.21 1.71 -0.55
N VAL A 196 23.22 2.71 -1.43
CA VAL A 196 23.98 2.67 -2.67
C VAL A 196 25.33 3.30 -2.42
N LEU A 197 26.37 2.47 -2.29
CA LEU A 197 27.74 2.95 -2.21
C LEU A 197 28.23 3.34 -3.61
N LEU A 198 28.36 4.65 -3.85
CA LEU A 198 29.05 5.17 -5.02
C LEU A 198 30.55 5.16 -4.74
N LEU A 199 31.27 4.18 -5.29
CA LEU A 199 32.73 4.20 -5.33
C LEU A 199 33.17 5.31 -6.28
N PHE A 200 33.44 6.50 -5.75
CA PHE A 200 34.28 7.46 -6.45
C PHE A 200 35.71 6.92 -6.38
N HIS A 201 36.17 6.34 -7.48
CA HIS A 201 37.60 6.19 -7.71
C HIS A 201 38.17 7.60 -7.89
N GLU A 202 38.92 8.09 -6.89
CA GLU A 202 39.84 9.19 -7.10
C GLU A 202 40.84 8.75 -8.19
N LEU A 203 40.82 9.46 -9.32
CA LEU A 203 41.85 9.43 -10.36
C LEU A 203 42.91 10.48 -10.06
#